data_AF-A0A7X6ANY3-F1
#
_entry.id   AF-A0A7X6ANY3-F1
#
_cell.length_a   1.000
_cell.length_b   1.000
_cell.length_c   1.000
_cell.angle_alpha   90.00
_cell.angle_beta   90.00
_cell.angle_gamma   90.00
#
_symmetry.space_group_name_H-M   'P 1'
#
loop_
_entity.id
_entity.type
_entity.pdbx_description
1 polymer ?
#
loop_
_entity_poly.entity_id
_entity_poly.type
_entity_poly.pdbx_seq_one_letter_code
_entity_poly.pdbx_strand_id
1 'polypeptide(L)' 'MIRPCNLCPYMNTITLPKILDSLRFMQHEVTVDPQVADRARLAVERMLAVGRGRGG' A
#
# COMPACT_ATOMS: atom_id res chain seq x y z
N MET A 1 9.50 -12.77 -21.72
CA MET A 1 8.71 -13.79 -21.00
C MET A 1 7.47 -13.09 -20.44
N ILE A 2 6.30 -13.34 -21.02
CA ILE A 2 5.02 -12.78 -20.56
C ILE A 2 4.72 -13.46 -19.21
N ARG A 3 4.88 -12.72 -18.11
CA ARG A 3 4.39 -13.15 -16.79
C ARG A 3 2.87 -13.06 -16.82
N PRO A 4 2.12 -14.00 -16.23
CA PRO A 4 0.69 -13.87 -16.21
C PRO A 4 0.37 -12.54 -15.51
N CYS A 5 -0.34 -11.65 -16.20
CA CYS A 5 -0.60 -10.28 -15.76
C CYS A 5 -1.35 -10.21 -14.40
N ASN A 6 -1.76 -11.37 -13.87
CA ASN A 6 -2.38 -11.56 -12.56
C ASN A 6 -1.39 -11.83 -11.42
N LEU A 7 -0.11 -12.07 -11.71
CA LEU A 7 0.89 -12.43 -10.69
C LEU A 7 1.99 -11.37 -10.65
N CYS A 8 1.80 -10.38 -9.78
CA CYS A 8 2.78 -9.34 -9.59
C CYS A 8 4.04 -9.92 -8.90
N PRO A 9 5.25 -9.82 -9.51
CA PRO A 9 6.51 -10.22 -8.87
C PRO A 9 6.68 -9.69 -7.46
N TYR A 10 6.34 -8.41 -7.30
CA TYR A 10 6.64 -7.66 -6.09
C TYR A 10 5.71 -8.06 -4.95
N MET A 11 4.46 -8.43 -5.26
CA MET A 11 3.51 -8.90 -4.25
C MET A 11 4.01 -10.18 -3.58
N ASN A 12 4.58 -11.11 -4.36
CA ASN A 12 5.12 -12.37 -3.86
C ASN A 12 6.42 -12.21 -3.06
N THR A 13 6.98 -10.99 -2.94
CA THR A 13 8.14 -10.75 -2.07
C THR A 13 7.77 -10.70 -0.59
N ILE A 14 6.47 -10.50 -0.30
CA ILE A 14 5.88 -10.52 1.04
C ILE A 14 5.61 -11.99 1.38
N THR A 15 6.27 -12.50 2.41
CA THR A 15 6.17 -13.90 2.84
C THR A 15 5.85 -13.99 4.33
N LEU A 16 5.23 -15.09 4.78
CA LEU A 16 4.88 -15.28 6.19
C LEU A 16 6.07 -15.08 7.16
N PRO A 17 7.28 -15.61 6.90
CA PRO A 17 8.43 -15.35 7.76
C PRO A 17 8.78 -13.85 7.84
N LYS A 18 8.75 -13.13 6.71
CA LYS A 18 9.04 -11.68 6.68
C LYS A 18 7.97 -10.87 7.41
N ILE A 19 6.71 -11.30 7.37
CA ILE A 19 5.64 -10.66 8.15
C ILE A 19 5.88 -10.86 9.65
N LEU A 20 6.25 -12.07 10.07
CA LEU A 20 6.61 -12.33 11.46
C LEU A 20 7.77 -11.44 11.92
N ASP A 21 8.83 -11.36 11.12
CA ASP A 21 9.99 -10.52 11.42
C ASP A 21 9.60 -9.03 11.46
N SER A 22 8.77 -8.59 10.51
CA SER A 22 8.27 -7.22 10.44
C SER A 22 7.52 -6.81 11.72
N LEU A 23 6.63 -7.68 12.21
CA LEU A 23 5.88 -7.46 13.45
C LEU A 23 6.77 -7.57 14.69
N ARG A 24 7.71 -8.52 14.72
CA ARG A 24 8.61 -8.74 15.86
C ARG A 24 9.57 -7.56 16.07
N PHE A 25 10.09 -6.99 14.99
CA PHE A 25 11.10 -5.94 15.03
C PHE A 25 10.53 -4.54 14.75
N MET A 26 9.22 -4.40 14.51
CA MET A 26 8.56 -3.15 14.13
C MET A 26 9.24 -2.49 12.90
N GLN A 27 9.58 -3.30 11.91
CA GLN A 27 10.24 -2.87 10.67
C GLN A 27 9.40 -3.32 9.47
N HIS A 28 9.35 -2.61 8.35
CA HIS A 28 10.18 -1.48 7.95
C HIS A 28 9.32 -0.23 8.01
N GLU A 29 9.72 0.76 8.81
CA GLU A 29 9.00 2.02 8.92
C GLU A 29 9.03 2.76 7.58
N VAL A 30 7.85 3.15 7.08
CA VAL A 30 7.70 3.89 5.83
C VAL A 30 7.54 5.36 6.17
N THR A 31 8.58 6.14 5.94
CA THR A 31 8.55 7.60 6.08
C THR A 31 8.31 8.24 4.72
N VAL A 32 7.46 9.27 4.71
CA VAL A 32 7.12 10.04 3.51
C VAL A 32 7.39 11.50 3.80
N ASP A 33 7.98 12.21 2.84
CA ASP A 33 8.21 13.65 2.96
C ASP A 33 6.88 14.39 3.23
N PRO A 34 6.83 15.31 4.22
CA PRO A 34 5.60 16.01 4.58
C PRO A 34 4.90 16.71 3.39
N GLN A 35 5.65 17.32 2.48
CA GLN A 35 5.08 18.02 1.33
C GLN A 35 4.46 17.07 0.30
N VAL A 36 4.98 15.84 0.22
CA VAL A 36 4.39 14.78 -0.60
C VAL A 36 3.15 14.21 0.08
N ALA A 37 3.24 13.93 1.39
CA ALA A 37 2.15 13.39 2.19
C ALA A 37 0.91 14.29 2.16
N ASP A 38 1.08 15.61 2.35
CA ASP A 38 -0.03 16.56 2.37
C ASP A 38 -0.80 16.62 1.05
N ARG A 39 -0.06 16.65 -0.08
CA ARG A 39 -0.67 16.68 -1.42
C ARG A 39 -1.35 15.36 -1.76
N ALA A 40 -0.73 14.23 -1.44
CA ALA A 40 -1.30 12.90 -1.66
C ALA A 40 -2.56 12.71 -0.81
N ARG A 41 -2.54 13.16 0.45
CA ARG A 41 -3.67 13.09 1.38
C ARG A 41 -4.88 13.84 0.85
N LEU A 42 -4.71 15.07 0.36
CA LEU A 42 -5.81 15.85 -0.23
C LEU A 42 -6.49 15.13 -1.40
N ALA A 43 -5.72 14.46 -2.26
CA ALA A 43 -6.26 13.70 -3.38
C ALA A 43 -7.08 12.48 -2.91
N VAL A 44 -6.57 11.73 -1.93
CA VAL A 44 -7.24 10.56 -1.35
C VAL A 44 -8.50 10.98 -0.59
N GLU A 45 -8.47 12.06 0.18
CA GLU A 45 -9.64 12.58 0.91
C GLU A 45 -10.77 12.96 -0.04
N ARG A 46 -10.46 13.60 -1.18
CA ARG A 46 -11.44 13.89 -2.24
C ARG A 46 -12.03 12.62 -2.85
N MET A 47 -11.20 11.59 -3.10
CA MET A 47 -11.65 10.29 -3.58
C MET A 47 -12.62 9.63 -2.58
N LEU A 48 -12.30 9.66 -1.29
CA LEU A 48 -13.16 9.10 -0.24
C LEU A 48 -14.48 9.86 -0.08
N ALA A 49 -14.47 11.18 -0.25
CA ALA A 49 -15.67 12.02 -0.18
C ALA A 49 -16.70 11.70 -1.27
N VAL A 50 -16.23 11.28 -2.46
CA VAL A 50 -17.10 10.88 -3.58
C VAL A 50 -17.33 9.36 -3.64
N GLY A 51 -16.43 8.57 -3.06
CA GLY A 51 -16.32 7.11 -3.25
C GLY A 51 -17.41 6.25 -2.58
N ARG A 52 -18.38 6.84 -1.89
CA ARG A 52 -19.56 6.12 -1.38
C ARG A 52 -20.74 6.23 -2.33
N GLY A 53 -20.59 5.69 -3.55
CA GLY A 53 -21.67 5.56 -4.52
C GLY A 53 -21.76 4.13 -5.06
N ARG A 54 -22.56 3.27 -4.40
CA ARG A 54 -22.78 1.81 -4.64
C ARG A 54 -21.63 0.86 -4.28
N GLY A 55 -21.66 0.29 -3.07
CA GLY A 55 -20.87 -0.91 -2.79
C GLY A 55 -20.90 -1.31 -1.32
N GLY A 56 -21.92 -2.09 -0.95
CA GLY A 56 -21.84 -3.00 0.20
C GLY A 56 -21.13 -4.28 -0.18
#